data_AF-A0A7X6PE12-F1
#
_entry.id   AF-A0A7X6PE12-F1
#
_cell.length_a   1.000
_cell.length_b   1.000
_cell.length_c   1.000
_cell.angle_alpha   90.00
_cell.angle_beta   90.00
_cell.angle_gamma   90.00
#
_symmetry.space_group_name_H-M   'P 1'
#
loop_
_entity.id
_entity.type
_entity.pdbx_description
1 polymer ?
#
loop_
_entity_poly.entity_id
_entity_poly.type
_entity_poly.pdbx_seq_one_letter_code
_entity_poly.pdbx_strand_id
1 'polypeptide(L)'
;MAEGLNLADTEYNRFDTLESDKDLSRLFDVVRSFRDQKGNSPAITANVVIANPDFKKIRESDFSEYHFEPVAETLTRYPGRNGVISLWKSGNEEGVFHPQFHSREHVNVPRWMEALNRRSQKIMVAFDNETTFSGEGDYNFMEVLDFNSRDDLAFMKESLIEGLDLFEDMFGYRSLSFIPPCYTWDSEIEETLHLNGVRYIQGLFVQSVPTGTFYNYRKKYHFLGNKNIHGQYYLIRNAFFEPSLSKISDPVGECLQRINIAFKLHKPAIICTHRINFMGELDPRNRDNNLELFRQLLDSILKAWPNVEFMTSDKLGDIISCDI
;
A
#
# COMPACT_ATOMS: atom_id res chain seq x y z
N MET A 1 -21.83 -4.42 -18.29
CA MET A 1 -20.97 -3.49 -19.04
C MET A 1 -21.57 -2.09 -18.91
N ALA A 2 -21.16 -1.33 -17.90
CA ALA A 2 -21.46 0.10 -17.88
C ALA A 2 -20.56 0.74 -18.95
N GLU A 3 -21.15 1.31 -19.99
CA GLU A 3 -20.51 2.20 -20.98
C GLU A 3 -19.18 1.70 -21.60
N GLY A 4 -19.10 0.41 -21.94
CA GLY A 4 -17.92 -0.15 -22.62
C GLY A 4 -16.66 -0.27 -21.76
N LEU A 5 -16.78 -0.11 -20.43
CA LEU A 5 -15.73 -0.41 -19.47
C LEU A 5 -15.85 -1.87 -19.02
N ASN A 6 -14.75 -2.62 -19.15
CA ASN A 6 -14.67 -4.00 -18.71
C ASN A 6 -14.33 -4.08 -17.22
N LEU A 7 -15.35 -3.91 -16.39
CA LEU A 7 -15.20 -3.89 -14.94
C LEU A 7 -15.16 -5.30 -14.32
N ALA A 8 -15.52 -6.36 -15.05
CA ALA A 8 -15.62 -7.70 -14.48
C ALA A 8 -14.31 -8.51 -14.55
N ASP A 9 -13.35 -8.07 -15.37
CA ASP A 9 -12.19 -8.88 -15.74
C ASP A 9 -11.00 -8.77 -14.78
N THR A 10 -11.08 -7.91 -13.75
CA THR A 10 -10.02 -7.77 -12.75
C THR A 10 -10.53 -8.08 -11.35
N GLU A 11 -9.70 -8.74 -10.55
CA GLU A 11 -10.06 -9.07 -9.16
C GLU A 11 -10.24 -7.80 -8.31
N TYR A 12 -9.46 -6.75 -8.58
CA TYR A 12 -9.61 -5.44 -7.92
C TYR A 12 -11.02 -4.86 -8.11
N ASN A 13 -11.56 -4.87 -9.32
CA ASN A 13 -12.91 -4.37 -9.56
C ASN A 13 -14.00 -5.27 -8.93
N ARG A 14 -13.71 -6.55 -8.73
CA ARG A 14 -14.64 -7.51 -8.14
C ARG A 14 -14.69 -7.46 -6.62
N PHE A 15 -13.57 -7.16 -5.98
CA PHE A 15 -13.42 -7.35 -4.53
C PHE A 15 -12.86 -6.14 -3.77
N ASP A 16 -12.12 -5.24 -4.41
CA ASP A 16 -11.47 -4.14 -3.69
C ASP A 16 -12.40 -2.93 -3.52
N THR A 17 -12.37 -2.37 -2.32
CA THR A 17 -13.08 -1.14 -1.94
C THR A 17 -12.30 -0.47 -0.83
N LEU A 18 -12.64 0.79 -0.48
CA LEU A 18 -12.22 1.34 0.81
C LEU A 18 -12.67 0.42 1.93
N GLU A 19 -11.82 0.17 2.92
CA GLU A 19 -12.15 -0.66 4.07
C GLU A 19 -13.30 -0.09 4.89
N SER A 20 -14.20 -0.97 5.34
CA SER A 20 -15.29 -0.62 6.26
C SER A 20 -14.90 -0.87 7.73
N ASP A 21 -15.69 -0.29 8.64
CA ASP A 21 -15.59 -0.52 10.08
C ASP A 21 -15.64 -2.03 10.40
N LYS A 22 -16.48 -2.76 9.66
CA LYS A 22 -16.66 -4.22 9.81
C LYS A 22 -15.45 -5.01 9.28
N ASP A 23 -14.85 -4.58 8.17
CA ASP A 23 -13.68 -5.27 7.60
C ASP A 23 -12.50 -5.17 8.55
N LEU A 24 -12.20 -3.97 9.05
CA LEU A 24 -11.13 -3.73 10.02
C LEU A 24 -11.38 -4.45 11.34
N SER A 25 -12.59 -4.36 11.91
CA SER A 25 -12.90 -5.03 13.17
C SER A 25 -12.69 -6.55 13.07
N ARG A 26 -13.14 -7.17 11.98
CA ARG A 26 -12.96 -8.62 11.78
C ARG A 26 -11.51 -9.01 11.53
N LEU A 27 -10.74 -8.19 10.82
CA LEU A 27 -9.31 -8.40 10.67
C LEU A 27 -8.61 -8.33 12.03
N PHE A 28 -8.93 -7.33 12.84
CA PHE A 28 -8.33 -7.18 14.16
C PHE A 28 -8.71 -8.31 15.10
N ASP A 29 -9.94 -8.82 15.04
CA ASP A 29 -10.34 -10.00 15.83
C ASP A 29 -9.49 -11.23 15.52
N VAL A 30 -9.15 -11.46 14.24
CA VAL A 30 -8.22 -12.53 13.85
C VAL A 30 -6.83 -12.27 14.40
N VAL A 31 -6.29 -11.06 14.16
CA VAL A 31 -4.93 -10.72 14.60
C VAL A 31 -4.79 -10.82 16.13
N ARG A 32 -5.77 -10.29 16.87
CA ARG A 32 -5.82 -10.33 18.33
C ARG A 32 -5.98 -11.73 18.91
N SER A 33 -6.37 -12.75 18.15
CA SER A 33 -6.46 -14.12 18.67
C SER A 33 -5.12 -14.84 18.76
N PHE A 34 -4.03 -14.25 18.25
CA PHE A 34 -2.71 -14.87 18.22
C PHE A 34 -1.70 -14.08 19.03
N ARG A 35 -0.75 -14.80 19.64
CA ARG A 35 0.39 -14.23 20.36
C ARG A 35 1.65 -15.01 20.02
N ASP A 36 2.74 -14.31 19.80
CA ASP A 36 4.07 -14.92 19.81
C ASP A 36 4.54 -15.24 21.24
N GLN A 37 5.71 -15.85 21.37
CA GLN A 37 6.29 -16.22 22.67
C GLN A 37 6.58 -15.02 23.60
N LYS A 38 6.68 -13.80 23.05
CA LYS A 38 6.90 -12.55 23.80
C LYS A 38 5.59 -11.84 24.15
N GLY A 39 4.45 -12.40 23.75
CA GLY A 39 3.13 -11.81 23.98
C GLY A 39 2.76 -10.71 22.97
N ASN A 40 3.47 -10.59 21.84
CA ASN A 40 3.07 -9.69 20.77
C ASN A 40 2.02 -10.35 19.88
N SER A 41 1.03 -9.57 19.43
CA SER A 41 0.15 -9.98 18.34
C SER A 41 0.91 -9.97 17.00
N PRO A 42 0.45 -10.72 15.97
CA PRO A 42 0.82 -10.44 14.59
C PRO A 42 0.67 -8.95 14.30
N ALA A 43 1.73 -8.30 13.82
CA ALA A 43 1.71 -6.85 13.62
C ALA A 43 1.59 -6.54 12.13
N ILE A 44 0.47 -5.93 11.72
CA ILE A 44 0.29 -5.50 10.34
C ILE A 44 0.93 -4.11 10.18
N THR A 45 1.96 -3.99 9.34
CA THR A 45 2.37 -2.67 8.85
C THR A 45 1.41 -2.24 7.75
N ALA A 46 0.54 -1.28 8.05
CA ALA A 46 -0.47 -0.79 7.13
C ALA A 46 0.08 0.37 6.31
N ASN A 47 0.36 0.15 5.03
CA ASN A 47 0.87 1.20 4.16
C ASN A 47 -0.31 2.04 3.65
N VAL A 48 -0.49 3.24 4.21
CA VAL A 48 -1.69 4.06 4.02
C VAL A 48 -1.48 5.16 2.99
N VAL A 49 -2.52 5.39 2.21
CA VAL A 49 -2.68 6.53 1.30
C VAL A 49 -3.51 7.57 2.04
N ILE A 50 -3.02 8.80 2.16
CA ILE A 50 -3.58 9.76 3.13
C ILE A 50 -4.57 10.76 2.52
N ALA A 51 -4.74 10.77 1.21
CA ALA A 51 -5.60 11.68 0.47
C ALA A 51 -6.14 11.03 -0.81
N ASN A 52 -7.20 11.62 -1.34
CA ASN A 52 -7.78 11.27 -2.63
C ASN A 52 -7.97 12.53 -3.47
N PRO A 53 -8.08 12.41 -4.81
CA PRO A 53 -8.48 13.55 -5.65
C PRO A 53 -9.80 14.17 -5.19
N ASP A 54 -9.86 15.49 -5.10
CA ASP A 54 -11.09 16.25 -4.90
C ASP A 54 -11.76 16.46 -6.26
N PHE A 55 -12.51 15.45 -6.70
CA PHE A 55 -13.17 15.44 -8.01
C PHE A 55 -14.06 16.66 -8.24
N LYS A 56 -14.68 17.20 -7.19
CA LYS A 56 -15.51 18.38 -7.28
C LYS A 56 -14.68 19.61 -7.61
N LYS A 57 -13.64 19.92 -6.83
CA LYS A 57 -12.79 21.10 -7.08
C LYS A 57 -12.03 20.98 -8.39
N ILE A 58 -11.56 19.79 -8.75
CA ILE A 58 -10.92 19.56 -10.05
C ILE A 58 -11.90 19.92 -11.19
N ARG A 59 -13.18 19.52 -11.09
CA ARG A 59 -14.21 19.90 -12.07
C ARG A 59 -14.47 21.41 -12.07
N GLU A 60 -14.53 22.05 -10.91
CA GLU A 60 -14.75 23.50 -10.77
C GLU A 60 -13.61 24.32 -11.39
N SER A 61 -12.38 23.81 -11.38
CA SER A 61 -11.22 24.39 -12.08
C SER A 61 -11.23 24.15 -13.60
N ASP A 62 -12.26 23.48 -14.14
CA ASP A 62 -12.29 22.98 -15.53
C ASP A 62 -11.06 22.14 -15.91
N PHE A 63 -10.59 21.30 -14.97
CA PHE A 63 -9.42 20.41 -15.09
C PHE A 63 -8.07 21.14 -15.27
N SER A 64 -8.00 22.42 -14.94
CA SER A 64 -6.76 23.20 -15.02
C SER A 64 -5.87 23.06 -13.78
N GLU A 65 -6.45 22.74 -12.63
CA GLU A 65 -5.74 22.59 -11.35
C GLU A 65 -6.04 21.24 -10.70
N TYR A 66 -5.03 20.64 -10.09
CA TYR A 66 -5.21 19.47 -9.25
C TYR A 66 -5.57 19.90 -7.83
N HIS A 67 -6.60 19.26 -7.27
CA HIS A 67 -6.98 19.41 -5.88
C HIS A 67 -7.16 18.03 -5.25
N PHE A 68 -6.85 17.93 -3.95
CA PHE A 68 -7.05 16.72 -3.17
C PHE A 68 -7.86 17.01 -1.90
N GLU A 69 -8.46 15.97 -1.34
CA GLU A 69 -9.07 15.96 -0.01
C GLU A 69 -8.36 14.92 0.87
N PRO A 70 -8.21 15.16 2.19
CA PRO A 70 -7.73 14.13 3.11
C PRO A 70 -8.61 12.88 3.08
N VAL A 71 -8.01 11.69 3.23
CA VAL A 71 -8.74 10.41 3.20
C VAL A 71 -9.83 10.34 4.27
N ALA A 72 -9.66 11.05 5.39
CA ALA A 72 -10.68 11.18 6.42
C ALA A 72 -11.99 11.79 5.87
N GLU A 73 -11.92 12.81 5.02
CA GLU A 73 -13.08 13.41 4.38
C GLU A 73 -13.74 12.42 3.42
N THR A 74 -12.93 11.74 2.58
CA THR A 74 -13.45 10.70 1.66
C THR A 74 -14.22 9.63 2.41
N LEU A 75 -13.68 9.08 3.51
CA LEU A 75 -14.31 8.01 4.28
C LEU A 75 -15.69 8.39 4.82
N THR A 76 -15.91 9.65 5.20
CA THR A 76 -17.23 10.10 5.70
C THR A 76 -18.34 10.04 4.65
N ARG A 77 -17.99 10.05 3.36
CA ARG A 77 -18.96 10.00 2.26
C ARG A 77 -19.50 8.59 2.00
N TYR A 78 -18.84 7.55 2.54
CA TYR A 78 -19.21 6.15 2.32
C TYR A 78 -19.85 5.54 3.57
N PRO A 79 -21.04 4.90 3.44
CA PRO A 79 -21.68 4.22 4.56
C PRO A 79 -20.77 3.16 5.22
N GLY A 80 -20.84 3.06 6.54
CA GLY A 80 -20.12 2.05 7.33
C GLY A 80 -18.61 2.28 7.45
N ARG A 81 -18.14 3.52 7.23
CA ARG A 81 -16.71 3.90 7.27
C ARG A 81 -16.39 5.03 8.25
N ASN A 82 -17.37 5.38 9.08
CA ASN A 82 -17.29 6.49 10.02
C ASN A 82 -16.28 6.21 11.16
N GLY A 83 -16.03 4.93 11.45
CA GLY A 83 -15.12 4.47 12.49
C GLY A 83 -13.73 4.09 11.99
N VAL A 84 -13.46 4.11 10.69
CA VAL A 84 -12.19 3.63 10.09
C VAL A 84 -10.97 4.33 10.68
N ILE A 85 -10.96 5.67 10.73
CA ILE A 85 -9.82 6.43 11.28
C ILE A 85 -9.61 6.09 12.76
N SER A 86 -10.70 5.97 13.53
CA SER A 86 -10.64 5.58 14.95
C SER A 86 -10.08 4.17 15.11
N LEU A 87 -10.47 3.23 14.25
CA LEU A 87 -9.97 1.85 14.25
C LEU A 87 -8.49 1.79 13.85
N TRP A 88 -8.04 2.58 12.89
CA TRP A 88 -6.61 2.68 12.58
C TRP A 88 -5.80 3.14 13.80
N LYS A 89 -6.28 4.15 14.52
CA LYS A 89 -5.62 4.67 15.73
C LYS A 89 -5.64 3.66 16.87
N SER A 90 -6.78 3.05 17.17
CA SER A 90 -6.86 2.06 18.26
C SER A 90 -6.08 0.78 17.90
N GLY A 91 -6.12 0.35 16.65
CA GLY A 91 -5.33 -0.79 16.16
C GLY A 91 -3.82 -0.55 16.28
N ASN A 92 -3.39 0.71 16.13
CA ASN A 92 -2.00 1.12 16.35
C ASN A 92 -1.61 1.07 17.83
N GLU A 93 -2.44 1.64 18.71
CA GLU A 93 -2.22 1.59 20.17
C GLU A 93 -2.18 0.16 20.71
N GLU A 94 -3.01 -0.73 20.15
CA GLU A 94 -3.06 -2.14 20.51
C GLU A 94 -1.95 -3.00 19.86
N GLY A 95 -1.17 -2.43 18.94
CA GLY A 95 -0.06 -3.11 18.28
C GLY A 95 -0.48 -4.17 17.24
N VAL A 96 -1.70 -4.08 16.70
CA VAL A 96 -2.21 -5.01 15.68
C VAL A 96 -2.20 -4.43 14.27
N PHE A 97 -2.22 -3.09 14.15
CA PHE A 97 -2.27 -2.38 12.89
C PHE A 97 -1.48 -1.08 12.99
N HIS A 98 -0.31 -1.03 12.38
CA HIS A 98 0.64 0.07 12.49
C HIS A 98 0.76 0.83 11.16
N PRO A 99 0.12 2.01 11.03
CA PRO A 99 0.22 2.84 9.84
C PRO A 99 1.65 3.23 9.49
N GLN A 100 1.98 3.18 8.21
CA GLN A 100 3.20 3.68 7.61
C GLN A 100 2.84 4.30 6.24
N PHE A 101 3.63 5.24 5.76
CA PHE A 101 3.30 6.04 4.60
C PHE A 101 3.43 5.25 3.29
N HIS A 102 2.42 5.35 2.43
CA HIS A 102 2.43 4.79 1.08
C HIS A 102 2.47 5.87 -0.01
N SER A 103 1.67 6.92 0.13
CA SER A 103 1.59 8.07 -0.77
C SER A 103 0.59 9.09 -0.23
N ARG A 104 0.61 10.31 -0.80
CA ARG A 104 -0.48 11.28 -0.61
C ARG A 104 -1.74 10.73 -1.28
N GLU A 105 -1.65 10.40 -2.57
CA GLU A 105 -2.70 9.77 -3.37
C GLU A 105 -2.15 8.59 -4.17
N HIS A 106 -2.99 7.60 -4.45
CA HIS A 106 -2.61 6.45 -5.28
C HIS A 106 -2.94 6.68 -6.78
N VAL A 107 -2.60 7.87 -7.28
CA VAL A 107 -2.73 8.25 -8.70
C VAL A 107 -1.53 9.08 -9.15
N ASN A 108 -1.03 8.83 -10.35
CA ASN A 108 -0.03 9.66 -11.01
C ASN A 108 -0.69 10.97 -11.48
N VAL A 109 -0.61 12.00 -10.64
CA VAL A 109 -1.31 13.27 -10.86
C VAL A 109 -0.92 13.96 -12.17
N PRO A 110 0.38 14.14 -12.52
CA PRO A 110 0.74 14.81 -13.77
C PRO A 110 0.11 14.14 -14.99
N ARG A 111 0.24 12.81 -15.09
CA ARG A 111 -0.32 12.04 -16.21
C ARG A 111 -1.85 12.04 -16.21
N TRP A 112 -2.46 11.93 -15.04
CA TRP A 112 -3.92 11.92 -14.92
C TRP A 112 -4.54 13.27 -15.29
N MET A 113 -3.96 14.38 -14.84
CA MET A 113 -4.40 15.73 -15.21
C MET A 113 -4.23 16.00 -16.71
N GLU A 114 -3.14 15.52 -17.33
CA GLU A 114 -2.99 15.57 -18.79
C GLU A 114 -4.10 14.78 -19.51
N ALA A 115 -4.42 13.58 -19.02
CA ALA A 115 -5.49 12.75 -19.58
C ALA A 115 -6.88 13.41 -19.42
N LEU A 116 -7.15 14.05 -18.28
CA LEU A 116 -8.38 14.80 -18.03
C LEU A 116 -8.53 15.97 -18.99
N ASN A 117 -7.44 16.72 -19.23
CA ASN A 117 -7.43 17.82 -20.21
C ASN A 117 -7.73 17.37 -21.64
N ARG A 118 -7.33 16.15 -22.02
CA ARG A 118 -7.67 15.55 -23.32
C ARG A 118 -9.15 15.14 -23.45
N ARG A 119 -9.86 14.99 -22.33
CA ARG A 119 -11.31 14.71 -22.25
C ARG A 119 -11.78 13.53 -23.12
N SER A 120 -10.99 12.45 -23.16
CA SER A 120 -11.46 11.24 -23.85
C SER A 120 -12.70 10.68 -23.14
N GLN A 121 -13.63 10.07 -23.89
CA GLN A 121 -14.89 9.57 -23.33
C GLN A 121 -14.66 8.67 -22.11
N LYS A 122 -13.70 7.73 -22.19
CA LYS A 122 -13.40 6.80 -21.09
C LYS A 122 -12.89 7.51 -19.83
N ILE A 123 -12.05 8.54 -20.00
CA ILE A 123 -11.52 9.32 -18.89
C ILE A 123 -12.63 10.13 -18.22
N MET A 124 -13.50 10.76 -19.01
CA MET A 124 -14.62 11.52 -18.48
C MET A 124 -15.62 10.63 -17.75
N VAL A 125 -15.94 9.45 -18.28
CA VAL A 125 -16.81 8.47 -17.61
C VAL A 125 -16.21 8.02 -16.28
N ALA A 126 -14.91 7.72 -16.22
CA ALA A 126 -14.26 7.36 -14.96
C ALA A 126 -14.32 8.52 -13.95
N PHE A 127 -13.97 9.74 -14.38
CA PHE A 127 -14.00 10.92 -13.52
C PHE A 127 -15.41 11.27 -13.02
N ASP A 128 -16.43 11.14 -13.87
CA ASP A 128 -17.84 11.36 -13.51
C ASP A 128 -18.35 10.32 -12.49
N ASN A 129 -17.69 9.16 -12.40
CA ASN A 129 -17.94 8.13 -11.38
C ASN A 129 -16.94 8.21 -10.21
N GLU A 130 -16.25 9.33 -10.05
CA GLU A 130 -15.26 9.59 -8.97
C GLU A 130 -14.20 8.48 -8.85
N THR A 131 -13.75 7.97 -9.99
CA THR A 131 -12.72 6.94 -10.05
C THR A 131 -11.66 7.26 -11.10
N THR A 132 -10.51 6.62 -10.96
CA THR A 132 -9.45 6.66 -11.96
C THR A 132 -9.53 5.41 -12.81
N PHE A 133 -9.38 5.56 -14.13
CA PHE A 133 -9.30 4.39 -15.01
C PHE A 133 -7.94 3.71 -14.88
N SER A 134 -7.91 2.37 -14.80
CA SER A 134 -6.70 1.55 -14.81
C SER A 134 -6.77 0.50 -15.92
N GLY A 135 -7.06 0.92 -17.14
CA GLY A 135 -7.14 -0.01 -18.27
C GLY A 135 -5.82 -0.22 -18.99
N GLU A 136 -5.88 -0.98 -20.08
CA GLU A 136 -4.73 -1.33 -20.91
C GLU A 136 -4.16 -0.12 -21.68
N GLY A 137 -2.83 -0.02 -21.74
CA GLY A 137 -2.10 0.99 -22.52
C GLY A 137 -1.75 2.25 -21.72
N ASP A 138 -1.75 3.42 -22.37
CA ASP A 138 -1.29 4.72 -21.83
C ASP A 138 -2.12 5.31 -20.68
N TYR A 139 -3.11 4.57 -20.16
CA TYR A 139 -4.06 5.06 -19.17
C TYR A 139 -3.94 4.37 -17.81
N ASN A 140 -2.77 3.84 -17.48
CA ASN A 140 -2.49 3.36 -16.13
C ASN A 140 -1.79 4.49 -15.33
N PHE A 141 -2.43 4.84 -14.20
CA PHE A 141 -2.01 5.94 -13.32
C PHE A 141 -1.53 5.42 -11.96
N MET A 142 -1.31 4.11 -11.79
CA MET A 142 -1.02 3.53 -10.48
C MET A 142 0.44 3.72 -10.05
N GLU A 143 1.35 3.92 -11.01
CA GLU A 143 2.76 4.25 -10.75
C GLU A 143 2.90 5.74 -10.37
N VAL A 144 2.53 6.07 -9.14
CA VAL A 144 2.45 7.46 -8.61
C VAL A 144 3.76 8.23 -8.78
N LEU A 145 4.90 7.57 -8.58
CA LEU A 145 6.24 8.16 -8.68
C LEU A 145 6.95 7.88 -10.02
N ASP A 146 6.18 7.56 -11.07
CA ASP A 146 6.67 7.49 -12.44
C ASP A 146 6.57 8.84 -13.15
N PHE A 147 7.62 9.26 -13.85
CA PHE A 147 7.64 10.54 -14.52
C PHE A 147 7.59 10.40 -16.04
N ASN A 148 6.89 11.32 -16.71
CA ASN A 148 6.94 11.47 -18.16
C ASN A 148 8.17 12.32 -18.53
N SER A 149 8.50 13.30 -17.70
CA SER A 149 9.72 14.09 -17.82
C SER A 149 10.30 14.39 -16.44
N ARG A 150 11.59 14.72 -16.37
CA ARG A 150 12.22 15.02 -15.09
C ARG A 150 11.64 16.27 -14.39
N ASP A 151 10.89 17.10 -15.10
CA ASP A 151 10.20 18.25 -14.53
C ASP A 151 9.09 17.82 -13.55
N ASP A 152 8.52 16.61 -13.73
CA ASP A 152 7.50 16.05 -12.84
C ASP A 152 8.03 15.74 -11.43
N LEU A 153 9.36 15.59 -11.28
CA LEU A 153 10.00 15.27 -10.00
C LEU A 153 9.75 16.35 -8.94
N ALA A 154 9.62 17.63 -9.35
CA ALA A 154 9.34 18.71 -8.42
C ALA A 154 7.99 18.50 -7.73
N PHE A 155 6.95 18.22 -8.51
CA PHE A 155 5.62 17.91 -7.99
C PHE A 155 5.62 16.64 -7.13
N MET A 156 6.32 15.58 -7.56
CA MET A 156 6.39 14.34 -6.78
C MET A 156 7.03 14.55 -5.41
N LYS A 157 8.11 15.34 -5.34
CA LYS A 157 8.77 15.67 -4.08
C LYS A 157 7.85 16.48 -3.16
N GLU A 158 7.15 17.46 -3.70
CA GLU A 158 6.16 18.25 -2.95
C GLU A 158 5.01 17.37 -2.43
N SER A 159 4.45 16.49 -3.26
CA SER A 159 3.41 15.52 -2.86
C SER A 159 3.90 14.59 -1.75
N LEU A 160 5.17 14.13 -1.78
CA LEU A 160 5.75 13.33 -0.70
C LEU A 160 5.89 14.12 0.60
N ILE A 161 6.31 15.39 0.55
CA ILE A 161 6.43 16.25 1.73
C ILE A 161 5.06 16.47 2.35
N GLU A 162 4.10 16.97 1.58
CA GLU A 162 2.74 17.24 2.05
C GLU A 162 2.05 15.96 2.53
N GLY A 163 2.25 14.84 1.84
CA GLY A 163 1.69 13.56 2.23
C GLY A 163 2.23 13.05 3.56
N LEU A 164 3.52 13.22 3.83
CA LEU A 164 4.12 12.84 5.11
C LEU A 164 3.67 13.78 6.25
N ASP A 165 3.47 15.06 5.98
CA ASP A 165 2.94 16.02 6.95
C ASP A 165 1.49 15.70 7.32
N LEU A 166 0.64 15.41 6.32
CA LEU A 166 -0.74 14.97 6.54
C LEU A 166 -0.82 13.62 7.29
N PHE A 167 0.12 12.71 7.02
CA PHE A 167 0.25 11.47 7.78
C PHE A 167 0.53 11.76 9.26
N GLU A 168 1.49 12.65 9.53
CA GLU A 168 1.89 13.02 10.89
C GLU A 168 0.76 13.73 11.64
N ASP A 169 0.04 14.63 10.99
CA ASP A 169 -1.16 15.27 11.55
C ASP A 169 -2.25 14.24 11.89
N MET A 170 -2.42 13.22 11.05
CA MET A 170 -3.44 12.18 11.26
C MET A 170 -3.09 11.25 12.43
N PHE A 171 -1.86 10.77 12.50
CA PHE A 171 -1.46 9.70 13.44
C PHE A 171 -0.67 10.19 14.66
N GLY A 172 -0.20 11.43 14.66
CA GLY A 172 0.59 12.03 15.73
C GLY A 172 2.06 11.57 15.77
N TYR A 173 2.55 10.95 14.70
CA TYR A 173 3.95 10.56 14.54
C TYR A 173 4.37 10.55 13.07
N ARG A 174 5.66 10.80 12.81
CA ARG A 174 6.25 10.70 11.47
C ARG A 174 6.44 9.25 11.05
N SER A 175 6.05 8.93 9.82
CA SER A 175 6.30 7.59 9.26
C SER A 175 7.79 7.31 9.10
N LEU A 176 8.28 6.20 9.67
CA LEU A 176 9.67 5.80 9.58
C LEU A 176 9.96 4.94 8.35
N SER A 177 8.94 4.31 7.78
CA SER A 177 9.04 3.50 6.58
C SER A 177 8.13 4.03 5.48
N PHE A 178 8.52 3.74 4.24
CA PHE A 178 7.79 4.11 3.03
C PHE A 178 7.79 2.94 2.06
N ILE A 179 6.67 2.69 1.39
CA ILE A 179 6.64 1.81 0.21
C ILE A 179 6.20 2.60 -1.02
N PRO A 180 7.04 2.66 -2.08
CA PRO A 180 6.66 3.27 -3.35
C PRO A 180 5.49 2.51 -4.01
N PRO A 181 4.41 3.19 -4.44
CA PRO A 181 3.36 2.61 -5.28
C PRO A 181 3.94 1.88 -6.49
N CYS A 182 3.43 0.66 -6.72
CA CYS A 182 3.85 -0.24 -7.81
C CYS A 182 5.36 -0.56 -7.86
N TYR A 183 6.11 -0.30 -6.79
CA TYR A 183 7.57 -0.46 -6.74
C TYR A 183 8.31 0.37 -7.81
N THR A 184 7.71 1.49 -8.23
CA THR A 184 8.23 2.38 -9.27
C THR A 184 8.61 3.72 -8.66
N TRP A 185 9.89 4.11 -8.75
CA TRP A 185 10.38 5.42 -8.34
C TRP A 185 11.78 5.69 -8.92
N ASP A 186 12.20 6.95 -8.93
CA ASP A 186 13.60 7.34 -9.17
C ASP A 186 14.32 7.62 -7.85
N SER A 187 15.61 7.29 -7.73
CA SER A 187 16.34 7.45 -6.47
C SER A 187 16.49 8.91 -6.01
N GLU A 188 16.25 9.91 -6.85
CA GLU A 188 16.28 11.32 -6.46
C GLU A 188 15.18 11.74 -5.48
N ILE A 189 14.10 10.96 -5.36
CA ILE A 189 13.08 11.20 -4.33
C ILE A 189 13.52 10.69 -2.95
N GLU A 190 14.55 9.83 -2.88
CA GLU A 190 15.01 9.22 -1.64
C GLU A 190 15.61 10.27 -0.69
N GLU A 191 16.28 11.30 -1.20
CA GLU A 191 16.73 12.45 -0.40
C GLU A 191 15.55 13.14 0.28
N THR A 192 14.48 13.38 -0.47
CA THR A 192 13.25 14.01 0.05
C THR A 192 12.64 13.14 1.14
N LEU A 193 12.53 11.82 0.93
CA LEU A 193 12.07 10.90 1.97
C LEU A 193 12.95 10.96 3.23
N HIS A 194 14.27 10.94 3.06
CA HIS A 194 15.23 10.98 4.16
C HIS A 194 15.11 12.26 5.00
N LEU A 195 15.10 13.43 4.34
CA LEU A 195 14.95 14.73 5.00
C LEU A 195 13.61 14.84 5.75
N ASN A 196 12.62 14.07 5.32
CA ASN A 196 11.30 13.98 5.91
C ASN A 196 11.14 12.77 6.85
N GLY A 197 12.24 12.27 7.43
CA GLY A 197 12.20 11.31 8.55
C GLY A 197 12.03 9.84 8.16
N VAL A 198 11.89 9.50 6.87
CA VAL A 198 11.83 8.11 6.43
C VAL A 198 13.22 7.49 6.55
N ARG A 199 13.32 6.39 7.29
CA ARG A 199 14.54 5.60 7.51
C ARG A 199 14.55 4.30 6.72
N TYR A 200 13.38 3.79 6.35
CA TYR A 200 13.22 2.48 5.73
C TYR A 200 12.42 2.55 4.43
N ILE A 201 12.97 2.00 3.34
CA ILE A 201 12.25 1.88 2.07
C ILE A 201 11.86 0.42 1.90
N GLN A 202 10.57 0.13 2.02
CA GLN A 202 10.04 -1.20 1.74
C GLN A 202 9.93 -1.43 0.22
N GLY A 203 10.03 -2.68 -0.21
CA GLY A 203 9.76 -3.02 -1.60
C GLY A 203 10.00 -4.48 -1.93
N LEU A 204 10.13 -4.75 -3.23
CA LEU A 204 10.60 -6.03 -3.77
C LEU A 204 12.10 -5.98 -4.05
N PHE A 205 12.64 -7.13 -4.42
CA PHE A 205 14.02 -7.26 -4.90
C PHE A 205 14.33 -6.35 -6.10
N VAL A 206 13.32 -5.99 -6.89
CA VAL A 206 13.46 -5.17 -8.10
C VAL A 206 12.64 -3.90 -7.94
N GLN A 207 13.31 -2.76 -8.09
CA GLN A 207 12.72 -1.45 -8.33
C GLN A 207 12.61 -1.21 -9.84
N SER A 208 11.45 -0.69 -10.26
CA SER A 208 11.25 -0.11 -11.59
C SER A 208 11.67 1.35 -11.54
N VAL A 209 12.75 1.70 -12.24
CA VAL A 209 13.25 3.08 -12.32
C VAL A 209 12.66 3.73 -13.57
N PRO A 210 11.87 4.81 -13.41
CA PRO A 210 11.33 5.61 -14.51
C PRO A 210 12.40 6.03 -15.52
N THR A 211 12.02 6.09 -16.80
CA THR A 211 12.90 6.56 -17.88
C THR A 211 12.36 7.78 -18.62
N GLY A 212 11.17 8.28 -18.24
CA GLY A 212 10.43 9.27 -19.03
C GLY A 212 9.56 8.64 -20.13
N THR A 213 9.52 7.31 -20.22
CA THR A 213 8.66 6.59 -21.16
C THR A 213 7.91 5.51 -20.41
N PHE A 214 6.58 5.58 -20.47
CA PHE A 214 5.71 4.65 -19.76
C PHE A 214 5.98 3.20 -20.17
N TYR A 215 5.92 2.27 -19.21
CA TYR A 215 6.30 0.85 -19.35
C TYR A 215 7.75 0.55 -19.74
N ASN A 216 8.58 1.57 -19.96
CA ASN A 216 10.02 1.39 -20.17
C ASN A 216 10.76 1.73 -18.88
N TYR A 217 11.08 0.72 -18.09
CA TYR A 217 11.75 0.90 -16.80
C TYR A 217 13.14 0.28 -16.80
N ARG A 218 14.13 1.00 -16.25
CA ARG A 218 15.39 0.37 -15.85
C ARG A 218 15.16 -0.41 -14.56
N LYS A 219 15.84 -1.54 -14.40
CA LYS A 219 15.76 -2.34 -13.18
C LYS A 219 16.90 -1.96 -12.23
N LYS A 220 16.55 -1.64 -10.98
CA LYS A 220 17.51 -1.50 -9.88
C LYS A 220 17.23 -2.58 -8.85
N TYR A 221 18.26 -3.24 -8.36
CA TYR A 221 18.13 -4.39 -7.46
C TYR A 221 18.49 -4.00 -6.04
N HIS A 222 17.66 -4.44 -5.10
CA HIS A 222 17.82 -4.15 -3.67
C HIS A 222 17.83 -5.42 -2.85
N PHE A 223 18.67 -5.45 -1.83
CA PHE A 223 18.73 -6.56 -0.89
C PHE A 223 18.36 -6.05 0.51
N LEU A 224 17.80 -6.95 1.31
CA LEU A 224 17.42 -6.66 2.69
C LEU A 224 18.61 -6.05 3.46
N GLY A 225 18.37 -4.90 4.10
CA GLY A 225 19.37 -4.19 4.90
C GLY A 225 20.41 -3.40 4.11
N ASN A 226 20.36 -3.39 2.77
CA ASN A 226 21.19 -2.48 1.98
C ASN A 226 20.77 -1.03 2.22
N LYS A 227 21.73 -0.12 2.12
CA LYS A 227 21.52 1.32 2.28
C LYS A 227 21.58 2.05 0.95
N ASN A 228 20.79 3.11 0.81
CA ASN A 228 21.05 4.12 -0.20
C ASN A 228 22.10 5.14 0.27
N ILE A 229 22.42 6.12 -0.57
CA ILE A 229 23.42 7.16 -0.27
C ILE A 229 23.00 8.11 0.87
N HIS A 230 21.72 8.12 1.23
CA HIS A 230 21.15 8.92 2.32
C HIS A 230 21.05 8.12 3.64
N GLY A 231 21.54 6.87 3.66
CA GLY A 231 21.54 6.03 4.86
C GLY A 231 20.21 5.34 5.18
N GLN A 232 19.22 5.40 4.29
CA GLN A 232 17.96 4.67 4.44
C GLN A 232 18.16 3.20 4.07
N TYR A 233 17.53 2.29 4.81
CA TYR A 233 17.68 0.84 4.60
C TYR A 233 16.52 0.27 3.79
N TYR A 234 16.81 -0.67 2.91
CA TYR A 234 15.79 -1.38 2.13
C TYR A 234 15.23 -2.60 2.89
N LEU A 235 13.91 -2.69 3.00
CA LEU A 235 13.16 -3.81 3.58
C LEU A 235 12.47 -4.60 2.46
N ILE A 236 12.96 -5.82 2.19
CA ILE A 236 12.57 -6.58 1.01
C ILE A 236 11.56 -7.67 1.35
N ARG A 237 10.33 -7.53 0.83
CA ARG A 237 9.26 -8.52 0.94
C ARG A 237 9.68 -9.82 0.27
N ASN A 238 9.49 -10.94 0.96
CA ASN A 238 9.95 -12.26 0.50
C ASN A 238 8.91 -13.39 0.68
N ALA A 239 7.79 -13.10 1.35
CA ALA A 239 6.62 -13.99 1.44
C ALA A 239 5.37 -13.24 0.98
N PHE A 240 4.36 -13.97 0.50
CA PHE A 240 3.15 -13.38 -0.10
C PHE A 240 1.93 -14.15 0.37
N PHE A 241 0.88 -13.42 0.72
CA PHE A 241 -0.45 -13.95 1.06
C PHE A 241 -1.48 -13.12 0.30
N GLU A 242 -1.83 -13.59 -0.89
CA GLU A 242 -2.70 -12.87 -1.84
C GLU A 242 -3.82 -13.78 -2.38
N PRO A 243 -4.65 -14.38 -1.51
CA PRO A 243 -5.69 -15.34 -1.93
C PRO A 243 -6.71 -14.76 -2.92
N SER A 244 -7.01 -13.45 -2.89
CA SER A 244 -7.93 -12.82 -3.86
C SER A 244 -7.30 -12.52 -5.22
N LEU A 245 -5.97 -12.40 -5.30
CA LEU A 245 -5.27 -12.03 -6.54
C LEU A 245 -4.60 -13.22 -7.21
N SER A 246 -4.22 -14.23 -6.43
CA SER A 246 -3.49 -15.38 -6.94
C SER A 246 -4.42 -16.46 -7.47
N LYS A 247 -4.03 -17.12 -8.56
CA LYS A 247 -4.67 -18.35 -9.05
C LYS A 247 -4.14 -19.61 -8.33
N ILE A 248 -3.43 -19.43 -7.22
CA ILE A 248 -2.79 -20.51 -6.47
C ILE A 248 -3.86 -21.26 -5.68
N SER A 249 -3.81 -22.59 -5.72
CA SER A 249 -4.78 -23.44 -5.01
C SER A 249 -4.57 -23.48 -3.49
N ASP A 250 -3.33 -23.30 -3.03
CA ASP A 250 -2.94 -23.28 -1.61
C ASP A 250 -2.08 -22.05 -1.27
N PRO A 251 -2.70 -20.86 -1.12
CA PRO A 251 -1.96 -19.64 -0.78
C PRO A 251 -1.29 -19.70 0.60
N VAL A 252 -1.82 -20.50 1.53
CA VAL A 252 -1.25 -20.68 2.88
C VAL A 252 0.04 -21.49 2.80
N GLY A 253 0.01 -22.64 2.14
CA GLY A 253 1.18 -23.50 1.96
C GLY A 253 2.31 -22.82 1.21
N GLU A 254 2.02 -22.05 0.14
CA GLU A 254 3.05 -21.29 -0.56
C GLU A 254 3.68 -20.21 0.34
N CYS A 255 2.86 -19.48 1.11
CA CYS A 255 3.38 -18.49 2.05
C CYS A 255 4.30 -19.14 3.10
N LEU A 256 3.87 -20.25 3.70
CA LEU A 256 4.68 -21.03 4.66
C LEU A 256 5.99 -21.54 4.05
N GLN A 257 5.97 -21.96 2.78
CA GLN A 257 7.19 -22.38 2.08
C GLN A 257 8.18 -21.23 1.95
N ARG A 258 7.71 -20.02 1.62
CA ARG A 258 8.55 -18.82 1.53
C ARG A 258 9.11 -18.40 2.89
N ILE A 259 8.29 -18.45 3.95
CA ILE A 259 8.73 -18.20 5.33
C ILE A 259 9.84 -19.20 5.73
N ASN A 260 9.64 -20.50 5.44
CA ASN A 260 10.63 -21.53 5.69
C ASN A 260 11.97 -21.27 4.97
N ILE A 261 11.92 -20.83 3.71
CA ILE A 261 13.12 -20.45 2.95
C ILE A 261 13.82 -19.25 3.61
N ALA A 262 13.07 -18.21 3.97
CA ALA A 262 13.63 -17.02 4.62
C ALA A 262 14.38 -17.39 5.92
N PHE A 263 13.73 -18.15 6.80
CA PHE A 263 14.34 -18.57 8.07
C PHE A 263 15.54 -19.50 7.88
N LYS A 264 15.52 -20.44 6.92
CA LYS A 264 16.68 -21.26 6.58
C LYS A 264 17.88 -20.47 6.07
N LEU A 265 17.63 -19.30 5.47
CA LEU A 265 18.65 -18.36 5.03
C LEU A 265 19.00 -17.31 6.07
N HIS A 266 18.55 -17.47 7.32
CA HIS A 266 18.73 -16.52 8.42
C HIS A 266 18.25 -15.10 8.08
N LYS A 267 17.14 -15.00 7.36
CA LYS A 267 16.47 -13.74 7.01
C LYS A 267 15.10 -13.67 7.69
N PRO A 268 14.62 -12.47 8.07
CA PRO A 268 13.24 -12.29 8.45
C PRO A 268 12.30 -12.65 7.29
N ALA A 269 11.10 -13.12 7.63
CA ALA A 269 10.03 -13.29 6.67
C ALA A 269 9.14 -12.04 6.68
N ILE A 270 9.13 -11.30 5.57
CA ILE A 270 8.30 -10.09 5.39
C ILE A 270 7.17 -10.47 4.45
N ILE A 271 5.97 -10.64 5.01
CA ILE A 271 4.76 -11.09 4.30
C ILE A 271 4.05 -9.90 3.67
N CYS A 272 3.86 -9.96 2.35
CA CYS A 272 3.03 -9.04 1.60
C CYS A 272 1.57 -9.53 1.55
N THR A 273 0.62 -8.63 1.77
CA THR A 273 -0.80 -8.86 1.49
C THR A 273 -1.47 -7.53 1.12
N HIS A 274 -2.40 -7.54 0.17
CA HIS A 274 -3.21 -6.38 -0.18
C HIS A 274 -4.52 -6.33 0.61
N ARG A 275 -5.07 -5.13 0.82
CA ARG A 275 -6.33 -4.93 1.55
C ARG A 275 -7.50 -5.70 0.92
N ILE A 276 -7.49 -5.88 -0.41
CA ILE A 276 -8.49 -6.63 -1.17
C ILE A 276 -8.77 -8.00 -0.57
N ASN A 277 -7.78 -8.65 0.05
CA ASN A 277 -7.95 -9.95 0.69
C ASN A 277 -8.90 -9.88 1.89
N PHE A 278 -9.14 -8.71 2.47
CA PHE A 278 -9.92 -8.52 3.69
C PHE A 278 -11.19 -7.68 3.46
N MET A 279 -11.45 -7.25 2.22
CA MET A 279 -12.62 -6.43 1.88
C MET A 279 -13.86 -7.30 1.64
N GLY A 280 -15.00 -6.87 2.20
CA GLY A 280 -16.23 -7.64 2.16
C GLY A 280 -17.47 -6.87 1.68
N GLU A 281 -17.34 -5.63 1.24
CA GLU A 281 -18.47 -4.80 0.76
C GLU A 281 -19.09 -5.41 -0.51
N LEU A 282 -18.27 -5.68 -1.53
CA LEU A 282 -18.74 -6.20 -2.82
C LEU A 282 -19.07 -7.70 -2.77
N ASP A 283 -18.22 -8.48 -2.09
CA ASP A 283 -18.48 -9.91 -1.82
C ASP A 283 -18.05 -10.26 -0.39
N PRO A 284 -18.99 -10.41 0.56
CA PRO A 284 -18.67 -10.81 1.92
C PRO A 284 -17.91 -12.13 2.02
N ARG A 285 -18.08 -13.05 1.05
CA ARG A 285 -17.38 -14.34 1.05
C ARG A 285 -15.88 -14.18 0.79
N ASN A 286 -15.47 -13.14 0.05
CA ASN A 286 -14.06 -12.83 -0.19
C ASN A 286 -13.34 -12.59 1.15
N ARG A 287 -13.80 -11.60 1.93
CA ARG A 287 -13.26 -11.36 3.28
C ARG A 287 -13.36 -12.62 4.15
N ASP A 288 -14.53 -13.24 4.21
CA ASP A 288 -14.78 -14.28 5.21
C ASP A 288 -13.92 -15.53 4.99
N ASN A 289 -13.77 -15.97 3.74
CA ASN A 289 -12.89 -17.09 3.40
C ASN A 289 -11.42 -16.74 3.63
N ASN A 290 -11.01 -15.53 3.23
CA ASN A 290 -9.61 -15.13 3.35
C ASN A 290 -9.18 -14.88 4.79
N LEU A 291 -10.08 -14.42 5.67
CA LEU A 291 -9.81 -14.33 7.10
C LEU A 291 -9.62 -15.72 7.73
N GLU A 292 -10.31 -16.75 7.24
CA GLU A 292 -10.07 -18.13 7.67
C GLU A 292 -8.69 -18.63 7.18
N LEU A 293 -8.34 -18.38 5.92
CA LEU A 293 -7.00 -18.69 5.41
C LEU A 293 -5.90 -17.94 6.16
N PHE A 294 -6.15 -16.68 6.53
CA PHE A 294 -5.19 -15.89 7.30
C PHE A 294 -5.03 -16.43 8.72
N ARG A 295 -6.13 -16.84 9.38
CA ARG A 295 -6.10 -17.54 10.66
C ARG A 295 -5.30 -18.84 10.56
N GLN A 296 -5.52 -19.64 9.51
CA GLN A 296 -4.79 -20.87 9.24
C GLN A 296 -3.29 -20.60 9.07
N LEU A 297 -2.92 -19.54 8.34
CA LEU A 297 -1.52 -19.14 8.15
C LEU A 297 -0.85 -18.80 9.48
N LEU A 298 -1.48 -17.94 10.30
CA LEU A 298 -0.93 -17.51 11.59
C LEU A 298 -0.78 -18.68 12.58
N ASP A 299 -1.79 -19.55 12.67
CA ASP A 299 -1.73 -20.77 13.49
C ASP A 299 -0.59 -21.70 13.03
N SER A 300 -0.45 -21.89 11.71
CA SER A 300 0.60 -22.73 11.12
C SER A 300 2.00 -22.16 11.37
N ILE A 301 2.17 -20.83 11.29
CA ILE A 301 3.43 -20.15 11.60
C ILE A 301 3.85 -20.43 13.04
N LEU A 302 2.95 -20.25 14.01
CA LEU A 302 3.26 -20.46 15.43
C LEU A 302 3.54 -21.93 15.77
N LYS A 303 2.86 -22.87 15.11
CA LYS A 303 3.12 -24.30 15.26
C LYS A 303 4.47 -24.72 14.67
N ALA A 304 4.82 -24.20 13.49
CA ALA A 304 6.05 -24.55 12.80
C ALA A 304 7.30 -23.87 13.41
N TRP A 305 7.14 -22.64 13.91
CA TRP A 305 8.20 -21.85 14.51
C TRP A 305 7.76 -21.25 15.85
N PRO A 306 7.78 -22.03 16.96
CA PRO A 306 7.33 -21.56 18.27
C PRO A 306 8.08 -20.32 18.80
N ASN A 307 9.31 -20.11 18.33
CA ASN A 307 10.16 -18.98 18.73
C ASN A 307 10.05 -17.77 17.78
N VAL A 308 9.13 -17.80 16.81
CA VAL A 308 8.90 -16.65 15.91
C VAL A 308 8.49 -15.42 16.71
N GLU A 309 8.85 -14.24 16.22
CA GLU A 309 8.46 -12.96 16.80
C GLU A 309 7.73 -12.15 15.74
N PHE A 310 6.61 -11.53 16.13
CA PHE A 310 5.86 -10.63 15.26
C PHE A 310 6.27 -9.18 15.53
N MET A 311 6.53 -8.44 14.46
CA MET A 311 6.94 -7.04 14.54
C MET A 311 6.55 -6.26 13.29
N THR A 312 6.48 -4.94 13.44
CA THR A 312 6.22 -3.99 12.36
C THR A 312 7.49 -3.69 11.56
N SER A 313 7.34 -3.10 10.37
CA SER A 313 8.45 -2.86 9.45
C SER A 313 9.48 -1.89 10.01
N ASP A 314 9.04 -0.87 10.74
CA ASP A 314 9.89 0.08 11.45
C ASP A 314 10.72 -0.60 12.54
N LYS A 315 10.10 -1.46 13.37
CA LYS A 315 10.82 -2.27 14.39
C LYS A 315 11.82 -3.23 13.76
N LEU A 316 11.45 -3.89 12.66
CA LEU A 316 12.37 -4.74 11.91
C LEU A 316 13.54 -3.94 11.34
N GLY A 317 13.25 -2.76 10.80
CA GLY A 317 14.25 -1.82 10.30
C GLY A 317 15.23 -1.41 11.40
N ASP A 318 14.73 -1.12 12.61
CA ASP A 318 15.57 -0.76 13.75
C ASP A 318 16.54 -1.89 14.12
N ILE A 319 16.06 -3.13 14.19
CA ILE A 319 16.90 -4.32 14.45
C ILE A 319 18.00 -4.45 13.39
N ILE A 320 17.62 -4.41 12.10
CA ILE A 320 18.59 -4.50 10.99
C ILE A 320 19.59 -3.34 11.03
N SER A 321 19.16 -2.16 11.47
CA SER A 321 20.03 -0.99 11.53
C SER A 321 21.03 -1.01 12.69
N CYS A 322 20.68 -1.67 13.79
CA CYS A 322 21.50 -1.82 15.00
C CYS A 322 22.48 -3.00 14.92
N ASP A 323 22.19 -4.01 14.12
CA ASP A 323 23.02 -5.22 13.95
C ASP A 323 24.21 -5.04 12.98
N ILE A 324 24.45 -3.82 12.46
CA ILE A 324 25.53 -3.51 11.49
C ILE A 324 26.58 -2.56 12.07
#